data_AF-A0A2W7MCE4-F1
#
_entry.id   AF-A0A2W7MCE4-F1
#
_cell.length_a   1.000
_cell.length_b   1.000
_cell.length_c   1.000
_cell.angle_alpha   90.00
_cell.angle_beta   90.00
_cell.angle_gamma   90.00
#
_symmetry.space_group_name_H-M   'P 1'
#
loop_
_entity.id
_entity.type
_entity.pdbx_description
1 polymer ?
#
loop_
_entity_poly.entity_id
_entity_poly.type
_entity_poly.pdbx_seq_one_letter_code
_entity_poly.pdbx_strand_id
1 'polypeptide(L)'
;MKKKFVIYIVGILILLLAFSFLYLQESKADGETHILNEEEQKELVEFNDSLIKEGGFFSLVGEELSKVGYKYQIAGMIYSMNDIRIYVIVPDSEVITDKTQEEINNIYQEMISKHNLNWEAFNIKVVHSDEIE
;
A
#
# COMPACT_ATOMS: atom_id res chain seq x y z
N MET A 1 3.98 -48.45 32.32
CA MET A 1 4.24 -47.89 30.98
C MET A 1 2.98 -47.34 30.28
N LYS A 2 1.84 -48.05 30.27
CA LYS A 2 0.63 -47.64 29.51
C LYS A 2 0.07 -46.24 29.84
N LYS A 3 0.08 -45.82 31.12
CA LYS A 3 -0.46 -44.50 31.53
C LYS A 3 0.34 -43.31 30.99
N LYS A 4 1.67 -43.42 30.92
CA LYS A 4 2.53 -42.35 30.37
C LYS A 4 2.35 -42.22 28.86
N PHE A 5 2.20 -43.35 28.17
CA PHE A 5 1.95 -43.39 26.72
C PHE A 5 0.62 -42.73 26.32
N VAL A 6 -0.44 -42.94 27.11
CA VAL A 6 -1.73 -42.27 26.90
C VAL A 6 -1.62 -40.75 27.07
N ILE A 7 -0.85 -40.28 28.07
CA ILE A 7 -0.62 -38.84 28.28
C ILE A 7 0.11 -38.20 27.10
N TYR A 8 1.11 -38.89 26.53
CA TYR A 8 1.80 -38.40 25.33
C TYR A 8 0.88 -38.32 24.11
N ILE A 9 0.03 -39.32 23.90
CA ILE A 9 -0.93 -39.31 22.77
C ILE A 9 -1.93 -38.17 22.92
N VAL A 10 -2.49 -37.98 24.12
CA VAL A 10 -3.44 -36.89 24.40
C VAL A 10 -2.76 -35.53 24.22
N GLY A 11 -1.52 -35.38 24.66
CA GLY A 11 -0.74 -34.14 24.47
C GLY A 11 -0.51 -33.81 22.99
N ILE A 12 -0.12 -34.80 22.18
CA ILE A 12 0.08 -34.62 20.74
C ILE A 12 -1.23 -34.27 20.03
N LEU A 13 -2.35 -34.91 20.41
CA LEU A 13 -3.66 -34.64 19.83
C LEU A 13 -4.12 -33.20 20.12
N ILE A 14 -3.89 -32.71 21.36
CA ILE A 14 -4.20 -31.33 21.73
C ILE A 14 -3.30 -30.35 20.96
N LEU A 15 -2.03 -30.68 20.75
CA LEU A 15 -1.12 -29.84 19.96
C LEU A 15 -1.56 -29.74 18.49
N LEU A 16 -1.98 -30.85 17.88
CA LEU A 16 -2.51 -30.87 16.51
C LEU A 16 -3.84 -30.10 16.39
N LEU A 17 -4.69 -30.17 17.41
CA LEU A 17 -5.92 -29.38 17.48
C LEU A 17 -5.62 -27.88 17.62
N ALA A 18 -4.61 -27.49 18.40
CA ALA A 18 -4.18 -26.09 18.51
C ALA A 18 -3.60 -25.57 17.18
N PHE A 19 -2.78 -26.38 16.50
CA PHE A 19 -2.23 -26.01 15.18
C PHE A 19 -3.32 -25.85 14.12
N SER A 20 -4.32 -26.74 14.09
CA SER A 20 -5.45 -26.60 13.16
C SER A 20 -6.32 -25.38 13.48
N PHE A 21 -6.45 -24.99 14.74
CA PHE A 21 -7.16 -23.77 15.13
C PHE A 21 -6.43 -22.49 14.68
N LEU A 22 -5.10 -22.48 14.69
CA LEU A 22 -4.29 -21.36 14.18
C LEU A 22 -4.46 -21.20 12.65
N TYR A 23 -4.42 -22.31 11.89
CA TYR A 23 -4.68 -22.28 10.44
C TYR A 23 -6.10 -21.82 10.09
N LEU A 24 -7.11 -22.16 10.92
CA LEU A 24 -8.49 -21.75 10.70
C LEU A 24 -8.75 -20.27 11.06
N GLN A 25 -7.87 -19.64 11.85
CA GLN A 25 -7.97 -18.23 12.19
C GLN A 25 -7.49 -17.33 11.05
N GLU A 26 -6.49 -17.79 10.28
CA GLU A 26 -6.02 -17.11 9.07
C GLU A 26 -7.09 -17.12 7.94
N SER A 27 -7.92 -18.17 7.88
CA SER A 27 -8.98 -18.31 6.86
C SER A 27 -10.25 -17.48 7.14
N LYS A 28 -10.26 -16.67 8.21
CA LYS A 28 -11.36 -15.74 8.53
C LYS A 28 -11.00 -14.27 8.25
N ALA A 29 -10.02 -14.04 7.38
CA ALA A 29 -9.95 -12.79 6.65
C ALA A 29 -11.09 -12.79 5.62
N ASP A 30 -12.21 -12.20 6.01
CA ASP A 30 -13.30 -11.82 5.12
C ASP A 30 -12.79 -10.71 4.19
N GLY A 31 -12.13 -11.14 3.13
CA GLY A 31 -11.67 -10.33 2.03
C GLY A 31 -11.62 -11.29 0.87
N GLU A 32 -12.63 -11.24 0.00
CA GLU A 32 -12.64 -12.00 -1.24
C GLU A 32 -11.29 -11.79 -1.93
N THR A 33 -10.40 -12.79 -1.89
CA THR A 33 -9.16 -12.74 -2.65
C THR A 33 -9.57 -12.84 -4.11
N HIS A 34 -9.79 -11.70 -4.74
CA HIS A 34 -9.98 -11.60 -6.17
C HIS A 34 -8.67 -12.00 -6.82
N ILE A 35 -8.57 -13.27 -7.21
CA ILE A 35 -7.43 -13.78 -7.95
C ILE A 35 -7.53 -13.17 -9.33
N LEU A 36 -6.64 -12.20 -9.62
CA LEU A 36 -6.54 -11.60 -10.94
C LEU A 36 -6.28 -12.67 -11.98
N ASN A 37 -7.00 -12.61 -13.09
CA ASN A 37 -6.68 -13.41 -14.26
C ASN A 37 -5.40 -12.87 -14.95
N GLU A 38 -4.86 -13.62 -15.91
CA GLU A 38 -3.60 -13.25 -16.59
C GLU A 38 -3.66 -11.88 -17.29
N GLU A 39 -4.84 -11.51 -17.83
CA GLU A 39 -5.06 -10.23 -18.51
C GLU A 39 -5.07 -9.09 -17.50
N GLU A 40 -5.84 -9.21 -16.42
CA GLU A 40 -5.90 -8.22 -15.33
C GLU A 40 -4.54 -8.03 -14.64
N GLN A 41 -3.78 -9.11 -14.47
CA GLN A 41 -2.43 -9.04 -13.91
C GLN A 41 -1.49 -8.29 -14.84
N LYS A 42 -1.57 -8.55 -16.15
CA LYS A 42 -0.76 -7.85 -17.15
C LYS A 42 -1.12 -6.36 -17.20
N GLU A 43 -2.41 -6.03 -17.21
CA GLU A 43 -2.88 -4.65 -17.19
C GLU A 43 -2.38 -3.91 -15.93
N LEU A 44 -2.42 -4.55 -14.76
CA LEU A 44 -1.90 -3.96 -13.51
C LEU A 44 -0.38 -3.73 -13.57
N VAL A 45 0.38 -4.65 -14.18
CA VAL A 45 1.83 -4.47 -14.38
C VAL A 45 2.10 -3.30 -15.32
N GLU A 46 1.42 -3.21 -16.46
CA GLU A 46 1.58 -2.10 -17.41
C GLU A 46 1.19 -0.75 -16.78
N PHE A 47 0.11 -0.74 -15.99
CA PHE A 47 -0.31 0.40 -15.21
C PHE A 47 0.77 0.82 -14.20
N ASN A 48 1.26 -0.12 -13.39
CA ASN A 48 2.31 0.14 -12.42
C ASN A 48 3.57 0.72 -13.09
N ASP A 49 4.02 0.09 -14.20
CA ASP A 49 5.16 0.57 -14.98
C ASP A 49 4.94 2.00 -15.49
N SER A 50 3.72 2.35 -15.90
CA SER A 50 3.39 3.72 -16.33
C SER A 50 3.54 4.75 -15.21
N LEU A 51 3.34 4.33 -13.95
CA LEU A 51 3.46 5.20 -12.78
C LEU A 51 4.91 5.38 -12.33
N ILE A 52 5.67 4.28 -12.26
CA ILE A 52 6.98 4.24 -11.57
C ILE A 52 8.20 4.43 -12.47
N LYS A 53 8.08 4.18 -13.78
CA LYS A 53 9.24 4.27 -14.69
C LYS A 53 9.81 5.69 -14.73
N GLU A 54 11.06 5.82 -15.14
CA GLU A 54 11.67 7.13 -15.40
C GLU A 54 10.83 7.92 -16.43
N GLY A 55 10.51 9.18 -16.13
CA GLY A 55 9.59 9.99 -16.92
C GLY A 55 8.11 9.57 -16.82
N GLY A 56 7.77 8.62 -15.94
CA GLY A 56 6.41 8.21 -15.60
C GLY A 56 5.71 9.20 -14.65
N PHE A 57 4.51 8.84 -14.21
CA PHE A 57 3.66 9.72 -13.41
C PHE A 57 4.35 10.29 -12.17
N PHE A 58 5.00 9.46 -11.34
CA PHE A 58 5.66 9.93 -10.12
C PHE A 58 6.88 10.81 -10.39
N SER A 59 7.59 10.58 -11.49
CA SER A 59 8.68 11.45 -11.93
C SER A 59 8.14 12.85 -12.25
N LEU A 60 7.05 12.92 -13.02
CA LEU A 60 6.46 14.19 -13.44
C LEU A 60 5.84 14.97 -12.29
N VAL A 61 5.13 14.28 -11.38
CA VAL A 61 4.63 14.92 -10.14
C VAL A 61 5.78 15.46 -9.30
N GLY A 62 6.88 14.70 -9.23
CA GLY A 62 8.06 15.12 -8.51
C GLY A 62 8.68 16.40 -9.07
N GLU A 63 8.73 16.55 -10.39
CA GLU A 63 9.17 17.78 -11.04
C GLU A 63 8.28 18.97 -10.65
N GLU A 64 6.96 18.80 -10.61
CA GLU A 64 6.03 19.86 -10.20
C GLU A 64 6.19 20.25 -8.72
N LEU A 65 6.32 19.27 -7.81
CA LEU A 65 6.61 19.51 -6.40
C LEU A 65 7.93 20.27 -6.21
N SER A 66 8.96 19.91 -6.99
CA SER A 66 10.27 20.57 -6.95
C SER A 66 10.20 22.01 -7.46
N LYS A 67 9.41 22.28 -8.52
CA LYS A 67 9.23 23.64 -9.08
C LYS A 67 8.64 24.62 -8.08
N VAL A 68 7.75 24.16 -7.21
CA VAL A 68 7.14 24.99 -6.16
C VAL A 68 7.96 25.03 -4.87
N GLY A 69 9.11 24.35 -4.83
CA GLY A 69 10.10 24.46 -3.75
C GLY A 69 10.00 23.38 -2.66
N TYR A 70 9.17 22.35 -2.82
CA TYR A 70 9.09 21.26 -1.86
C TYR A 70 10.33 20.37 -1.91
N LYS A 71 10.85 20.04 -0.72
CA LYS A 71 11.78 18.92 -0.54
C LYS A 71 10.95 17.72 -0.08
N TYR A 72 11.04 16.61 -0.80
CA TYR A 72 10.18 15.47 -0.53
C TYR A 72 10.83 14.15 -0.97
N GLN A 73 10.28 13.06 -0.47
CA GLN A 73 10.37 11.72 -1.06
C GLN A 73 8.95 11.22 -1.35
N ILE A 74 8.78 10.34 -2.33
CA ILE A 74 7.48 9.73 -2.64
C ILE A 74 7.60 8.24 -2.34
N ALA A 75 6.70 7.73 -1.51
CA ALA A 75 6.47 6.30 -1.35
C ALA A 75 5.06 5.97 -1.86
N GLY A 76 4.96 4.99 -2.76
CA GLY A 76 3.70 4.57 -3.37
C GLY A 76 3.45 3.08 -3.14
N MET A 77 2.21 2.74 -2.76
CA MET A 77 1.71 1.37 -2.70
C MET A 77 0.54 1.23 -3.66
N ILE A 78 0.63 0.31 -4.61
CA ILE A 78 -0.40 0.07 -5.62
C ILE A 78 -1.01 -1.29 -5.34
N TYR A 79 -2.21 -1.31 -4.76
CA TYR A 79 -2.95 -2.55 -4.49
C TYR A 79 -3.79 -2.97 -5.70
N SER A 80 -4.33 -1.99 -6.42
CA SER A 80 -5.06 -2.16 -7.68
C SER A 80 -5.04 -0.85 -8.46
N MET A 81 -5.61 -0.83 -9.67
CA MET A 81 -5.82 0.42 -10.41
C MET A 81 -6.76 1.42 -9.71
N ASN A 82 -7.53 0.95 -8.71
CA ASN A 82 -8.50 1.75 -7.97
C ASN A 82 -8.12 1.96 -6.49
N ASP A 83 -6.98 1.45 -6.02
CA ASP A 83 -6.46 1.69 -4.66
C ASP A 83 -4.94 1.88 -4.72
N ILE A 84 -4.56 3.16 -4.74
CA ILE A 84 -3.18 3.63 -4.83
C ILE A 84 -2.95 4.56 -3.65
N ARG A 85 -2.04 4.18 -2.76
CA ARG A 85 -1.70 4.97 -1.58
C ARG A 85 -0.35 5.62 -1.76
N ILE A 86 -0.31 6.92 -1.52
CA ILE A 86 0.86 7.75 -1.74
C ILE A 86 1.18 8.49 -0.45
N TYR A 87 2.41 8.33 0.01
CA TYR A 87 3.00 9.13 1.06
C TYR A 87 4.00 10.11 0.45
N VAL A 88 3.73 11.39 0.61
CA VAL A 88 4.65 12.47 0.30
C VAL A 88 5.39 12.81 1.59
N ILE A 89 6.63 12.35 1.66
CA ILE A 89 7.43 12.37 2.87
C ILE A 89 8.23 13.67 2.86
N VAL A 90 7.97 14.56 3.81
CA VAL A 90 8.69 15.82 3.96
C VAL A 90 9.71 15.74 5.11
N PRO A 91 10.83 16.51 5.05
CA PRO A 91 11.80 16.53 6.14
C PRO A 91 11.16 16.90 7.48
N ASP A 92 11.62 16.30 8.57
CA ASP A 92 11.14 16.57 9.94
C ASP A 92 11.28 18.05 10.39
N SER A 93 12.08 18.83 9.66
CA SER A 93 12.22 20.27 9.87
C SER A 93 11.08 21.10 9.28
N GLU A 94 10.31 20.55 8.34
CA GLU A 94 9.15 21.21 7.73
C GLU A 94 7.93 21.03 8.62
N VAL A 95 7.02 21.99 8.67
CA VAL A 95 5.76 21.85 9.40
C VAL A 95 4.68 21.41 8.43
N ILE A 96 4.07 20.25 8.69
CA ILE A 96 2.91 19.79 7.92
C ILE A 96 1.67 20.55 8.40
N THR A 97 1.14 21.41 7.53
CA THR A 97 -0.10 22.15 7.78
C THR A 97 -1.19 21.68 6.84
N ASP A 98 -2.45 21.97 7.16
CA ASP A 98 -3.58 21.71 6.26
C ASP A 98 -3.35 22.34 4.87
N LYS A 99 -2.74 23.52 4.84
CA LYS A 99 -2.36 24.20 3.59
C LYS A 99 -1.30 23.43 2.81
N THR A 100 -0.31 22.85 3.46
CA THR A 100 0.72 22.01 2.82
C THR A 100 0.08 20.78 2.16
N GLN A 101 -0.84 20.12 2.88
CA GLN A 101 -1.59 18.98 2.36
C GLN A 101 -2.48 19.40 1.18
N GLU A 102 -3.16 20.54 1.26
CA GLU A 102 -3.99 21.08 0.19
C GLU A 102 -3.18 21.40 -1.07
N GLU A 103 -2.05 22.09 -0.94
CA GLU A 103 -1.18 22.44 -2.06
C GLU A 103 -0.62 21.19 -2.77
N ILE A 104 -0.16 20.21 -2.00
CA ILE A 104 0.32 18.93 -2.56
C ILE A 104 -0.83 18.18 -3.24
N ASN A 105 -2.01 18.10 -2.61
CA ASN A 105 -3.18 17.45 -3.21
C ASN A 105 -3.59 18.11 -4.53
N ASN A 106 -3.53 19.44 -4.63
CA ASN A 106 -3.83 20.17 -5.85
C ASN A 106 -2.86 19.81 -6.99
N ILE A 107 -1.56 19.69 -6.69
CA ILE A 107 -0.56 19.26 -7.68
C ILE A 107 -0.86 17.85 -8.18
N TYR A 108 -1.14 16.91 -7.26
CA TYR A 108 -1.52 15.55 -7.65
C TYR A 108 -2.81 15.53 -8.46
N GLN A 109 -3.84 16.29 -8.06
CA GLN A 109 -5.12 16.34 -8.76
C GLN A 109 -4.97 16.87 -10.19
N GLU A 110 -4.18 17.93 -10.38
CA GLU A 110 -3.86 18.46 -11.71
C GLU A 110 -3.16 17.40 -12.57
N MET A 111 -2.13 16.75 -12.02
CA MET A 111 -1.35 15.75 -12.74
C MET A 111 -2.18 14.51 -13.07
N ILE A 112 -3.00 14.02 -12.13
CA ILE A 112 -3.91 12.89 -12.37
C ILE A 112 -4.89 13.22 -13.50
N SER A 113 -5.46 14.43 -13.48
CA SER A 113 -6.38 14.89 -14.52
C SER A 113 -5.69 15.00 -15.88
N LYS A 114 -4.48 15.55 -15.92
CA LYS A 114 -3.68 15.73 -17.14
C LYS A 114 -3.30 14.40 -17.80
N HIS A 115 -3.16 13.33 -17.01
CA HIS A 115 -2.79 12.01 -17.48
C HIS A 115 -3.98 11.04 -17.60
N ASN A 116 -5.22 11.55 -17.52
CA ASN A 116 -6.46 10.77 -17.59
C ASN A 116 -6.52 9.61 -16.57
N LEU A 117 -5.96 9.82 -15.38
CA LEU A 117 -6.02 8.88 -14.28
C LEU A 117 -7.25 9.14 -13.41
N ASN A 118 -7.74 8.12 -12.70
CA ASN A 118 -8.88 8.25 -11.81
C ASN A 118 -8.45 8.85 -10.46
N TRP A 119 -8.83 10.08 -10.15
CA TRP A 119 -8.54 10.73 -8.86
C TRP A 119 -9.00 9.93 -7.65
N GLU A 120 -10.17 9.29 -7.74
CA GLU A 120 -10.74 8.51 -6.63
C GLU A 120 -9.91 7.26 -6.30
N ALA A 121 -9.03 6.83 -7.21
CA ALA A 121 -8.10 5.73 -6.96
C ALA A 121 -6.94 6.13 -6.05
N PHE A 122 -6.67 7.42 -5.85
CA PHE A 122 -5.49 7.91 -5.14
C PHE A 122 -5.82 8.39 -3.74
N ASN A 123 -5.11 7.84 -2.75
CA ASN A 123 -5.11 8.32 -1.37
C ASN A 123 -3.73 8.93 -1.07
N ILE A 124 -3.66 10.26 -1.01
CA ILE A 124 -2.41 11.00 -0.85
C ILE A 124 -2.34 11.59 0.56
N LYS A 125 -1.24 11.30 1.26
CA LYS A 125 -0.95 11.82 2.59
C LYS A 125 0.43 12.47 2.62
N VAL A 126 0.52 13.64 3.23
CA VAL A 126 1.80 14.29 3.56
C VAL A 126 2.18 13.86 4.97
N VAL A 127 3.38 13.33 5.13
CA VAL A 127 3.84 12.73 6.39
C VAL A 127 5.32 13.04 6.64
N HIS A 128 5.73 12.89 7.89
CA HIS A 128 7.15 12.77 8.23
C HIS A 128 7.64 11.33 8.05
N SER A 129 8.96 11.15 8.07
CA SER A 129 9.58 9.86 7.78
C SER A 129 9.27 8.78 8.82
N ASP A 130 8.98 9.18 10.06
CA ASP A 130 8.65 8.33 11.20
C ASP A 130 7.16 7.97 11.31
N GLU A 131 6.31 8.54 10.44
CA GLU A 131 4.86 8.34 10.44
C GLU A 131 4.38 7.33 9.38
N ILE A 132 5.31 6.67 8.69
CA ILE A 132 5.00 5.64 7.68
C ILE A 132 4.85 4.28 8.40
N GLU A 133 3.60 3.84 8.59
CA GLU A 133 3.25 2.51 9.14
C GLU A 133 3.04 1.44 8.07
#